data_AF-A0A2M7J2G9-F1
#
_entry.id   AF-A0A2M7J2G9-F1
#
_cell.length_a   1.000
_cell.length_b   1.000
_cell.length_c   1.000
_cell.angle_alpha   90.00
_cell.angle_beta   90.00
_cell.angle_gamma   90.00
#
_symmetry.space_group_name_H-M   'P 1'
#
loop_
_entity.id
_entity.type
_entity.pdbx_description
1 polymer ?
#
loop_
_entity_poly.entity_id
_entity_poly.type
_entity_poly.pdbx_seq_one_letter_code
_entity_poly.pdbx_strand_id
1 'polypeptide(L)' 'MTLRKLKRGSYPVQSKLDLHGYPSDAARKLLQEFLHAATQRQLRCVLVIHGKGMNSR' A
#
# COMPACT_ATOMS: atom_id res chain seq x y z
N MET A 1 11.61 14.23 0.36
CA MET A 1 11.28 13.04 -0.46
C MET A 1 10.94 13.50 -1.87
N THR A 2 11.53 12.93 -2.93
CA THR A 2 11.11 13.22 -4.31
C THR A 2 10.36 12.03 -4.89
N LEU A 3 9.25 12.29 -5.61
CA LEU A 3 8.44 11.24 -6.25
C LEU A 3 9.26 10.36 -7.20
N ARG A 4 10.29 10.93 -7.84
CA ARG A 4 11.23 10.21 -8.72
C ARG A 4 12.04 9.14 -7.99
N LYS A 5 12.38 9.32 -6.70
CA LYS A 5 13.09 8.31 -5.90
C LYS A 5 12.13 7.20 -5.43
N LEU A 6 10.88 7.55 -5.15
CA LEU A 6 9.83 6.58 -4.79
C LEU A 6 9.51 5.65 -5.96
N LYS A 7 9.29 6.20 -7.15
CA LYS A 7 9.00 5.42 -8.36
C LYS A 7 10.12 4.44 -8.73
N ARG A 8 11.38 4.76 -8.40
CA ARG A 8 12.55 3.92 -8.69
C ARG A 8 12.84 2.86 -7.61
N GLY A 9 11.98 2.71 -6.59
CA GLY A 9 12.22 1.78 -5.49
C GLY A 9 13.44 2.13 -4.64
N SER A 10 13.93 3.38 -4.72
CA SER A 10 15.11 3.83 -3.98
C SER A 10 14.84 4.05 -2.49
N TYR A 11 13.61 3.81 -2.03
CA TYR A 11 13.27 3.76 -0.61
C TYR A 11 12.86 2.33 -0.26
N PRO A 12 13.42 1.74 0.82
CA PRO A 12 13.07 0.40 1.23
C PRO A 12 11.59 0.36 1.63
N VAL A 13 10.90 -0.68 1.19
CA VAL A 13 9.54 -0.99 1.66
C VAL A 13 9.63 -1.44 3.11
N GLN A 14 8.96 -0.72 4.01
CA GLN A 14 9.02 -1.01 5.45
C GLN A 14 7.85 -1.88 5.92
N SER A 15 6.76 -1.93 5.15
CA SER A 15 5.62 -2.79 5.39
C SER A 15 4.80 -2.99 4.11
N LYS A 16 4.06 -4.08 4.03
CA LYS A 16 3.26 -4.48 2.87
C LYS A 16 1.84 -4.87 3.28
N LEU A 17 0.86 -4.47 2.49
CA LEU A 17 -0.52 -4.93 2.55
C LEU A 17 -0.92 -5.50 1.19
N ASP A 18 -1.52 -6.69 1.19
CA ASP A 18 -2.10 -7.30 0.00
C ASP A 18 -3.64 -7.31 0.13
N LEU A 19 -4.28 -6.70 -0.85
CA LEU A 19 -5.72 -6.51 -0.97
C LEU A 19 -6.27 -7.30 -2.18
N HIS A 20 -5.47 -8.15 -2.84
CA HIS A 20 -5.97 -9.00 -3.91
C HIS A 20 -7.17 -9.84 -3.43
N GLY A 21 -8.25 -9.81 -4.21
CA GLY A 21 -9.44 -10.61 -3.95
C GLY A 21 -10.35 -10.07 -2.85
N TYR A 22 -9.98 -9.00 -2.14
CA TYR A 22 -10.89 -8.37 -1.18
C TYR A 22 -11.95 -7.51 -1.90
N PRO A 23 -13.23 -7.59 -1.50
CA PRO A 23 -14.23 -6.64 -1.95
C PRO A 23 -13.92 -5.23 -1.44
N SER A 24 -14.36 -4.21 -2.17
CA SER A 24 -14.00 -2.80 -1.92
C SER A 24 -14.21 -2.35 -0.47
N ASP A 25 -15.31 -2.76 0.18
CA ASP A 25 -15.58 -2.39 1.57
C ASP A 25 -14.61 -3.04 2.57
N ALA A 26 -14.25 -4.30 2.36
CA ALA A 26 -13.27 -4.99 3.18
C ALA A 26 -11.87 -4.43 2.95
N ALA A 27 -11.51 -4.20 1.68
CA ALA A 27 -10.22 -3.61 1.31
C ALA A 27 -10.05 -2.22 1.91
N ARG A 28 -11.11 -1.40 1.96
CA ARG A 28 -11.10 -0.08 2.59
C ARG A 28 -10.81 -0.14 4.08
N LYS A 29 -11.44 -1.07 4.82
CA LYS A 29 -11.20 -1.26 6.25
C LYS A 29 -9.76 -1.68 6.52
N LEU A 30 -9.27 -2.70 5.82
CA LEU A 30 -7.90 -3.19 5.94
C LEU A 30 -6.86 -2.11 5.59
N LEU A 31 -7.11 -1.34 4.54
CA LEU A 31 -6.25 -0.23 4.16
C LEU A 31 -6.18 0.85 5.26
N GLN A 32 -7.33 1.19 5.85
CA GLN A 32 -7.38 2.20 6.91
C GLN A 32 -6.60 1.75 8.16
N GLU A 33 -6.80 0.52 8.60
CA GLU A 33 -6.06 -0.06 9.73
C GLU A 33 -4.55 -0.11 9.45
N PHE A 34 -4.16 -0.54 8.25
CA PHE A 34 -2.77 -0.61 7.83
C PHE A 34 -2.09 0.77 7.82
N LEU A 35 -2.73 1.78 7.24
CA LEU A 35 -2.18 3.13 7.20
C LEU A 35 -2.09 3.77 8.60
N HIS A 36 -3.07 3.49 9.46
CA HIS A 36 -3.01 3.92 10.86
C HIS A 36 -1.81 3.30 11.57
N ALA A 37 -1.64 1.98 11.49
CA ALA A 37 -0.50 1.29 12.09
C ALA A 37 0.85 1.75 11.52
N ALA A 38 0.94 1.97 10.20
CA ALA A 38 2.14 2.50 9.56
C ALA A 38 2.51 3.90 10.07
N THR A 39 1.50 4.74 10.29
CA THR A 39 1.67 6.10 10.84
C THR A 39 2.16 6.05 12.29
N GLN A 40 1.56 5.20 13.13
CA GLN A 40 1.98 5.00 14.52
C GLN A 40 3.41 4.44 14.66
N ARG A 41 3.88 3.72 13.65
CA ARG A 41 5.25 3.18 13.57
C ARG A 41 6.23 4.10 12.82
N GLN A 42 5.80 5.31 12.44
CA GLN A 42 6.57 6.29 11.67
C GLN A 42 7.18 5.71 10.37
N LEU A 43 6.48 4.78 9.72
CA LEU A 43 6.90 4.24 8.44
C LEU A 43 6.79 5.32 7.36
N ARG A 44 7.84 5.49 6.57
CA ARG A 44 7.95 6.49 5.51
C ARG A 44 7.56 5.94 4.14
N CYS A 45 7.70 4.63 3.94
CA CYS A 45 7.40 3.95 2.69
C CYS A 45 6.75 2.59 2.95
N VAL A 46 5.54 2.41 2.42
CA VAL A 46 4.77 1.15 2.49
C VAL A 46 4.31 0.75 1.09
N LEU A 47 4.07 -0.54 0.90
CA LEU A 47 3.57 -1.11 -0.34
C LEU A 47 2.14 -1.62 -0.16
N VAL A 48 1.21 -1.12 -0.96
CA VAL A 48 -0.17 -1.64 -1.03
C VAL A 48 -0.34 -2.33 -2.37
N ILE A 49 -0.72 -3.60 -2.35
CA ILE A 49 -1.01 -4.39 -3.55
C ILE A 49 -2.52 -4.57 -3.63
N HIS A 50 -3.19 -3.96 -4.60
CA HIS A 50 -4.65 -4.04 -4.77
C HIS A 50 -5.06 -4.73 -6.08
N GLY A 51 -4.09 -5.36 -6.75
CA GLY A 51 -4.26 -5.95 -8.06
C GLY A 51 -4.46 -4.97 -9.19
N LYS A 52 -4.54 -5.50 -10.41
CA LYS A 52 -4.63 -4.69 -11.62
C LYS A 52 -6.05 -4.13 -11.86
N GLY A 53 -7.06 -4.61 -11.14
CA GLY A 53 -8.48 -4.25 -11.35
C GLY A 53 -9.18 -5.18 -12.36
N MET A 54 -10.51 -5.06 -12.47
CA MET A 54 -11.35 -5.93 -13.33
C MET A 54 -11.12 -5.76 -14.85
N ASN A 55 -10.30 -4.78 -15.27
CA ASN A 55 -10.07 -4.44 -16.69
C ASN A 55 -8.60 -4.48 -17.12
N SER A 56 -7.72 -5.18 -16.41
CA SER A 56 -6.30 -5.21 -16.76
C SER A 56 -5.84 -6.59 -17.24
N ARG A 57 -5.56 -6.68 -18.54
CA ARG A 57 -4.60 -7.65 -19.09
C ARG A 57 -3.19 -7.25 -18.64
#